data_AF-A0A8T4CIF7-F1
#
_entry.id   AF-A0A8T4CIF7-F1
#
_cell.length_a   1.000
_cell.length_b   1.000
_cell.length_c   1.000
_cell.angle_alpha   90.00
_cell.angle_beta   90.00
_cell.angle_gamma   90.00
#
_symmetry.space_group_name_H-M   'P 1'
#
loop_
_entity.id
_entity.type
_entity.pdbx_description
1 polymer ?
#
loop_
_entity_poly.entity_id
_entity_poly.type
_entity_poly.pdbx_seq_one_letter_code
_entity_poly.pdbx_strand_id
1 'polypeptide(L)'
;CDLFNIKYPRVGGLYNAKKLLSIAEAADIECMVGSELETGIGTAAGIHLMASSNLFTVPSDLIGPTHFKDDIIRQRFIVKDGYMEVPSKPGLGVELDEEKIEKYTISTIHE
;
A
#
# COMPACT_ATOMS: atom_id res chain seq x y z
N CYS A 1 20.32 7.30 10.43
CA CYS A 1 19.47 6.13 10.19
C CYS A 1 19.81 5.62 8.81
N ASP A 2 19.77 4.30 8.63
CA ASP A 2 20.33 3.66 7.43
C ASP A 2 19.27 3.46 6.32
N LEU A 3 17.99 3.53 6.69
CA LEU A 3 16.85 3.33 5.78
C LEU A 3 15.62 4.09 6.29
N PHE A 4 14.78 4.59 5.38
CA PHE A 4 13.47 5.12 5.71
C PHE A 4 12.36 4.09 5.44
N ASN A 5 11.59 3.79 6.48
CA ASN A 5 10.32 3.07 6.35
C ASN A 5 9.18 4.07 6.06
N ILE A 6 8.84 4.23 4.78
CA ILE A 6 7.82 5.18 4.33
C ILE A 6 6.44 4.52 4.38
N LYS A 7 5.67 4.88 5.40
CA LYS A 7 4.27 4.51 5.55
C LYS A 7 3.37 5.62 5.02
N TYR A 8 2.89 5.49 3.79
CA TYR A 8 2.05 6.53 3.17
C TYR A 8 0.80 6.92 3.99
N PRO A 9 0.11 6.04 4.76
CA PRO A 9 -1.02 6.46 5.57
C PRO A 9 -0.62 7.39 6.73
N ARG A 10 0.58 7.18 7.28
CA ARG A 10 1.10 7.94 8.44
C ARG A 10 1.55 9.35 8.10
N VAL A 11 1.74 9.62 6.82
CA VAL A 11 2.25 10.90 6.31
C VAL A 11 1.19 11.66 5.52
N GLY A 12 -0.06 11.19 5.51
CA GLY A 12 -1.17 11.83 4.82
C GLY A 12 -1.25 11.54 3.32
N GLY A 13 -0.83 10.34 2.90
CA GLY A 13 -1.05 9.82 1.54
C GLY A 13 0.16 9.86 0.63
N LEU A 14 -0.06 9.40 -0.61
CA LEU A 14 0.99 9.17 -1.61
C LEU A 14 1.80 10.42 -1.96
N TYR A 15 1.16 11.59 -2.00
CA TYR A 15 1.84 12.84 -2.34
C TYR A 15 2.92 13.21 -1.32
N ASN A 16 2.60 13.14 -0.03
CA ASN A 16 3.57 13.40 1.02
C ASN A 16 4.62 12.27 1.13
N ALA A 17 4.23 11.02 0.86
CA ALA A 17 5.19 9.92 0.75
C ALA A 17 6.24 10.19 -0.35
N LYS A 18 5.84 10.72 -1.52
CA LYS A 18 6.79 11.11 -2.58
C LYS A 18 7.67 12.29 -2.18
N LYS A 19 7.19 13.24 -1.38
CA LYS A 19 8.05 14.31 -0.81
C LYS A 19 9.13 13.73 0.11
N LEU A 20 8.77 12.78 0.97
CA LEU A 20 9.74 12.09 1.82
C LEU A 20 10.75 11.30 1.00
N LEU A 21 10.30 10.66 -0.08
CA LEU A 21 11.18 9.97 -1.02
C LEU A 21 12.21 10.92 -1.65
N SER A 22 11.82 12.15 -2.02
CA SER A 22 12.76 13.17 -2.52
C SER A 22 13.78 13.61 -1.46
N ILE A 23 13.38 13.65 -0.18
CA ILE A 23 14.32 13.92 0.93
C ILE A 23 15.30 12.75 1.07
N ALA A 24 14.81 11.51 0.98
CA ALA A 24 15.66 10.32 1.04
C ALA A 24 16.67 10.28 -0.11
N GLU A 25 16.23 10.60 -1.32
CA GLU A 25 17.08 10.71 -2.51
C GLU A 25 18.21 11.73 -2.31
N ALA A 26 17.88 12.93 -1.83
CA ALA A 26 18.85 13.99 -1.59
C ALA A 26 19.83 13.65 -0.46
N ALA A 27 19.45 12.76 0.46
CA ALA A 27 20.26 12.31 1.58
C ALA A 27 21.04 11.01 1.29
N ASP A 28 20.90 10.45 0.09
CA ASP A 28 21.46 9.13 -0.28
C ASP A 28 21.02 8.01 0.68
N ILE A 29 19.73 8.05 1.08
CA ILE A 29 19.12 7.07 1.99
C ILE A 29 18.14 6.20 1.21
N GLU A 30 18.34 4.88 1.32
CA GLU A 30 17.42 3.89 0.77
C GLU A 30 16.09 3.84 1.53
N CYS A 31 15.05 3.34 0.87
CA CYS A 31 13.69 3.32 1.40
C CYS A 31 13.06 1.92 1.35
N MET A 32 12.03 1.73 2.18
CA MET A 32 11.03 0.68 2.02
C MET A 32 9.64 1.29 2.05
N VAL A 33 8.67 0.62 1.41
CA VAL A 33 7.26 0.93 1.62
C VAL A 33 6.77 0.15 2.82
N GLY A 34 6.30 0.87 3.83
CA GLY A 34 5.72 0.32 5.03
C GLY A 34 4.19 0.22 4.97
N SER A 35 3.64 -0.74 5.70
CA SER A 35 2.20 -0.98 5.84
C SER A 35 1.65 -0.56 7.20
N GLU A 36 0.38 -0.17 7.20
CA GLU A 36 -0.49 -0.06 8.38
C GLU A 36 -1.65 -1.07 8.32
N LEU A 37 -1.43 -2.21 7.66
CA LEU A 37 -2.41 -3.29 7.48
C LEU A 37 -3.65 -2.83 6.71
N GLU A 38 -3.44 -2.33 5.50
CA GLU A 38 -4.51 -1.77 4.70
C GLU A 38 -5.30 -2.84 3.93
N THR A 39 -6.57 -2.58 3.64
CA THR A 39 -7.34 -3.37 2.68
C THR A 39 -6.77 -3.25 1.26
N GLY A 40 -7.35 -3.97 0.30
CA GLY A 40 -6.85 -4.03 -1.06
C GLY A 40 -6.69 -2.66 -1.74
N ILE A 41 -7.50 -1.67 -1.39
CA ILE A 41 -7.39 -0.29 -1.92
C ILE A 41 -6.07 0.34 -1.47
N GLY A 42 -5.77 0.31 -0.17
CA GLY A 42 -4.53 0.86 0.36
C GLY A 42 -3.32 0.03 -0.06
N THR A 43 -3.44 -1.29 -0.11
CA THR A 43 -2.38 -2.16 -0.63
C THR A 43 -2.02 -1.77 -2.07
N ALA A 44 -3.01 -1.54 -2.95
CA ALA A 44 -2.77 -1.09 -4.32
C ALA A 44 -2.01 0.25 -4.36
N ALA A 45 -2.38 1.20 -3.49
CA ALA A 45 -1.67 2.47 -3.37
C ALA A 45 -0.20 2.29 -2.96
N GLY A 46 0.07 1.41 -2.00
CA GLY A 46 1.42 1.04 -1.57
C GLY A 46 2.23 0.37 -2.68
N ILE A 47 1.62 -0.54 -3.45
CA ILE A 47 2.27 -1.21 -4.59
C ILE A 47 2.66 -0.18 -5.66
N HIS A 48 1.76 0.75 -6.00
CA HIS A 48 2.07 1.83 -6.95
C HIS A 48 3.18 2.76 -6.44
N LEU A 49 3.19 3.07 -5.14
CA LEU A 49 4.28 3.85 -4.55
C LEU A 49 5.62 3.13 -4.73
N MET A 50 5.68 1.84 -4.39
CA MET A 50 6.88 1.02 -4.51
C MET A 50 7.37 0.95 -5.96
N ALA A 51 6.45 0.74 -6.91
CA ALA A 51 6.77 0.69 -8.34
C ALA A 51 7.24 2.04 -8.92
N SER A 52 7.02 3.16 -8.21
CA SER A 52 7.30 4.50 -8.70
C SER A 52 8.75 4.97 -8.51
N SER A 53 9.62 4.16 -7.91
CA SER A 53 11.00 4.58 -7.59
C SER A 53 11.96 3.41 -7.40
N ASN A 54 13.21 3.60 -7.82
CA ASN A 54 14.31 2.66 -7.57
C ASN A 54 14.93 2.79 -6.18
N LEU A 55 14.55 3.81 -5.38
CA LEU A 55 15.00 3.95 -3.99
C LEU A 55 14.41 2.91 -3.05
N PHE A 56 13.37 2.19 -3.48
CA PHE A 56 12.80 1.08 -2.72
C PHE A 56 13.62 -0.20 -2.98
N THR A 57 14.69 -0.36 -2.21
CA THR A 57 15.72 -1.40 -2.44
C THR A 57 15.48 -2.69 -1.66
N VAL A 58 14.60 -2.66 -0.65
CA VAL A 58 14.30 -3.80 0.22
C VAL A 58 12.82 -4.21 0.14
N PRO A 59 12.49 -5.47 0.48
CA PRO A 59 11.11 -5.94 0.48
C PRO A 59 10.19 -5.10 1.37
N SER A 60 8.97 -4.89 0.90
CA SER A 60 7.91 -4.20 1.63
C SER A 60 7.19 -5.14 2.61
N ASP A 61 6.57 -4.59 3.64
CA ASP A 61 5.67 -5.29 4.57
C ASP A 61 4.17 -5.03 4.27
N LEU A 62 3.80 -4.78 3.01
CA LEU A 62 2.40 -4.72 2.55
C LEU A 62 1.70 -6.09 2.68
N ILE A 63 1.28 -6.41 3.90
CA ILE A 63 0.79 -7.74 4.31
C ILE A 63 -0.72 -7.82 4.51
N GLY A 64 -1.47 -6.73 4.31
CA GLY A 64 -2.95 -6.73 4.37
C GLY A 64 -3.61 -7.91 3.61
N PRO A 65 -3.18 -8.25 2.38
CA PRO A 65 -3.72 -9.36 1.61
C PRO A 65 -3.46 -10.76 2.18
N THR A 66 -2.65 -10.91 3.22
CA THR A 66 -2.47 -12.20 3.92
C THR A 66 -3.07 -12.20 5.32
N HIS A 67 -3.35 -11.03 5.89
CA HIS A 67 -3.83 -10.89 7.27
C HIS A 67 -5.34 -10.79 7.40
N PHE A 68 -6.02 -10.09 6.49
CA PHE A 68 -7.48 -10.05 6.51
C PHE A 68 -8.09 -11.39 6.07
N LYS A 69 -9.26 -11.75 6.60
CA LYS A 69 -9.99 -12.95 6.15
C LYS A 69 -10.66 -12.73 4.79
N ASP A 70 -11.04 -11.49 4.49
CA ASP A 70 -11.71 -11.07 3.27
C ASP A 70 -11.26 -9.63 2.90
N ASP A 71 -11.70 -9.13 1.75
CA ASP A 71 -11.35 -7.79 1.24
C ASP A 71 -12.57 -7.12 0.59
N ILE A 72 -12.53 -5.80 0.44
CA ILE A 72 -13.58 -4.98 -0.18
C ILE A 72 -13.36 -4.71 -1.67
N ILE A 73 -12.33 -5.33 -2.26
CA ILE A 73 -12.08 -5.35 -3.70
C ILE A 73 -12.46 -6.70 -4.30
N ARG A 74 -12.90 -6.72 -5.56
CA ARG A 74 -13.36 -7.94 -6.24
C ARG A 74 -12.25 -8.97 -6.43
N GLN A 75 -11.04 -8.50 -6.72
CA GLN A 75 -9.87 -9.35 -6.94
C GLN A 75 -8.82 -9.02 -5.89
N ARG A 76 -8.73 -9.86 -4.86
CA ARG A 76 -7.73 -9.72 -3.81
C ARG A 76 -6.32 -9.93 -4.37
N PHE A 77 -5.37 -9.16 -3.87
CA PHE A 77 -3.96 -9.40 -4.16
C PHE A 77 -3.53 -10.77 -3.64
N ILE A 78 -2.72 -11.47 -4.44
CA ILE A 78 -2.14 -12.76 -4.09
C ILE A 78 -0.63 -12.57 -4.02
N VAL A 79 -0.04 -12.99 -2.91
CA VAL A 79 1.42 -13.06 -2.78
C VAL A 79 1.88 -14.37 -3.42
N LYS A 80 2.66 -14.28 -4.49
CA LYS A 80 3.25 -15.43 -5.17
C LYS A 80 4.77 -15.30 -5.14
N ASP A 81 5.44 -16.31 -4.60
CA ASP A 81 6.91 -16.36 -4.49
C ASP A 81 7.53 -15.12 -3.82
N GLY A 82 6.81 -14.49 -2.89
CA GLY A 82 7.23 -13.27 -2.20
C GLY A 82 6.91 -11.95 -2.90
N TYR A 83 6.19 -11.99 -4.04
CA TYR A 83 5.86 -10.81 -4.84
C TYR A 83 4.34 -10.63 -4.99
N MET A 84 3.94 -9.38 -5.20
CA MET A 84 2.60 -9.00 -5.66
C MET A 84 2.72 -8.24 -6.99
N GLU A 85 1.80 -8.51 -7.91
CA GLU A 85 1.80 -7.82 -9.20
C GLU A 85 1.30 -6.38 -9.07
N VAL A 86 1.92 -5.49 -9.85
CA VAL A 86 1.47 -4.10 -9.97
C VAL A 86 0.21 -4.05 -10.83
N PRO A 87 -0.92 -3.53 -10.32
CA PRO A 87 -2.14 -3.40 -11.11
C PRO A 87 -1.92 -2.53 -12.35
N SER A 88 -2.42 -2.97 -13.51
CA SER A 88 -2.22 -2.29 -14.80
C SER A 88 -3.44 -1.51 -15.30
N LYS A 89 -4.62 -1.69 -14.67
CA LYS A 89 -5.83 -0.94 -15.02
C LYS A 89 -5.73 0.52 -14.53
N PRO A 90 -6.49 1.46 -15.12
CA PRO A 90 -6.48 2.87 -14.70
C PRO A 90 -6.76 3.10 -13.22
N GLY A 91 -6.27 4.23 -12.69
CA GLY A 91 -6.38 4.57 -11.27
C GLY A 91 -5.50 3.66 -10.41
N LEU A 92 -6.04 3.16 -9.29
CA LEU A 92 -5.35 2.15 -8.46
C LEU A 92 -5.35 0.76 -9.10
N GLY A 93 -6.10 0.56 -10.19
CA GLY A 93 -6.20 -0.70 -10.91
C GLY A 93 -6.98 -1.81 -10.20
N VAL A 94 -7.75 -1.45 -9.16
CA VAL A 94 -8.65 -2.36 -8.42
C VAL A 94 -10.11 -1.99 -8.66
N GLU A 95 -11.01 -2.95 -8.50
CA GLU A 95 -12.47 -2.78 -8.64
C GLU A 95 -13.12 -3.10 -7.30
N LEU A 96 -14.05 -2.26 -6.86
CA LEU A 96 -14.76 -2.41 -5.60
C LEU A 96 -15.81 -3.53 -5.66
N ASP A 97 -15.96 -4.21 -4.54
CA ASP A 97 -17.04 -5.16 -4.29
C ASP A 97 -18.08 -4.48 -3.40
N GLU A 98 -19.10 -3.87 -4.03
CA GLU A 98 -20.13 -3.07 -3.35
C GLU A 98 -20.90 -3.89 -2.30
N GLU A 99 -21.17 -5.17 -2.56
CA GLU A 99 -21.86 -6.06 -1.62
C GLU A 99 -21.01 -6.27 -0.35
N LYS A 100 -19.70 -6.44 -0.51
CA LYS A 100 -18.78 -6.55 0.62
C LYS A 100 -18.58 -5.23 1.35
N ILE A 101 -18.57 -4.10 0.64
CA ILE A 101 -18.53 -2.78 1.26
C ILE A 101 -19.76 -2.61 2.16
N GLU A 102 -20.97 -2.88 1.65
CA GLU A 102 -22.19 -2.80 2.45
C GLU A 102 -22.13 -3.76 3.66
N LYS A 103 -21.71 -5.01 3.44
CA LYS A 103 -21.57 -6.02 4.49
C LYS A 103 -20.62 -5.62 5.62
N TYR A 104 -19.49 -5.00 5.28
CA TYR A 104 -18.44 -4.64 6.25
C TYR A 104 -18.57 -3.20 6.78
N THR A 105 -19.53 -2.42 6.27
CA THR A 105 -19.81 -1.08 6.76
C THR A 105 -20.35 -1.13 8.19
N ILE A 106 -19.76 -0.32 9.06
CA ILE A 106 -20.21 -0.13 10.44
C ILE A 106 -20.84 1.26 10.57
N SER A 107 -21.86 1.40 11.43
CA SER A 107 -22.58 2.67 11.62
C SER A 107 -21.80 3.71 12.40
N THR A 108 -20.73 3.32 13.10
CA THR A 108 -19.90 4.21 13.92
C THR A 108 -18.49 3.65 14.03
N ILE A 109 -17.49 4.53 13.98
CA ILE A 109 -16.10 4.19 14.29
C ILE A 109 -15.93 4.36 15.80
N HIS A 110 -15.58 3.30 16.51
CA HIS A 110 -15.22 3.39 17.93
C HIS A 110 -13.74 3.73 18.02
N GLU A 111 -13.42 4.90 18.58
CA GLU A 111 -12.06 5.28 19.00
C GLU A 111 -11.72 4.69 20.37
#